data_AF-A0A7L6AR89-F1
#
_entry.id   AF-A0A7L6AR89-F1
#
_cell.length_a   1.000
_cell.length_b   1.000
_cell.length_c   1.000
_cell.angle_alpha   90.00
_cell.angle_beta   90.00
_cell.angle_gamma   90.00
#
_symmetry.space_group_name_H-M   'P 1'
#
loop_
_entity.id
_entity.type
_entity.pdbx_description
1 polymer ?
#
loop_
_entity_poly.entity_id
_entity_poly.type
_entity_poly.pdbx_seq_one_letter_code
_entity_poly.pdbx_strand_id
1 'polypeptide(L)'
;MLGEKGLSINPVKTKLGEIDHLGLEKKIDDLKLGLLRHRALVVGGSGVDEYDDSDYGENLTEEEIDYLFNLLRSEELEEEDAELVLSLMRDEGNDVLEFIPTFLQKFPNLSKNIYYFSDHIDDKEAIASLVSEHLSDAEVITEYQLFWLGKLLESQLLSTSHASDLLINIFEHQNSTDISRAKILEIPELRFGMADLREEHLRTGASGWLSWASAVGSREEKKLIGITYLDIFLMGAR
;
A
#
# COMPACT_ATOMS: atom_id res chain seq x y z
N MET A 1 -51.04 -32.87 -4.15
CA MET A 1 -50.83 -31.44 -3.86
C MET A 1 -49.50 -30.99 -4.49
N LEU A 2 -49.43 -30.70 -5.80
CA LEU A 2 -49.46 -29.33 -6.35
C LEU A 2 -50.30 -29.23 -7.65
N GLY A 3 -50.85 -30.34 -8.14
CA GLY A 3 -51.62 -30.41 -9.39
C GLY A 3 -53.11 -30.04 -9.28
N GLU A 4 -53.65 -29.82 -8.08
CA GLU A 4 -55.09 -29.58 -7.86
C GLU A 4 -55.48 -28.09 -7.90
N LYS A 5 -54.54 -27.16 -8.12
CA LYS A 5 -54.80 -25.71 -8.14
C LYS A 5 -54.64 -25.03 -9.50
N GLY A 6 -54.65 -25.78 -10.61
CA GLY A 6 -54.79 -25.18 -11.96
C GLY A 6 -53.72 -24.14 -12.32
N LEU A 7 -52.51 -24.24 -11.74
CA LEU A 7 -51.38 -23.40 -12.11
C LEU A 7 -50.50 -24.21 -13.07
N SER A 8 -50.66 -23.95 -14.36
CA SER A 8 -49.72 -24.43 -15.38
C SER A 8 -48.43 -23.64 -15.24
N ILE A 9 -47.38 -24.28 -14.70
CA ILE A 9 -46.02 -23.76 -14.84
C ILE A 9 -45.71 -23.79 -16.33
N ASN A 10 -45.56 -22.61 -16.94
CA ASN A 10 -45.27 -22.47 -18.36
C ASN A 10 -43.74 -22.58 -18.55
N PRO A 11 -43.21 -23.71 -19.07
CA PRO A 11 -41.77 -23.92 -19.21
C PRO A 11 -41.11 -22.96 -20.20
N VAL A 12 -41.88 -22.23 -21.01
CA VAL A 12 -41.38 -21.19 -21.92
C VAL A 12 -41.01 -19.91 -21.17
N LYS A 13 -41.67 -19.62 -20.04
CA LYS A 13 -41.32 -18.44 -19.21
C LYS A 13 -40.17 -18.72 -18.24
N THR A 14 -39.86 -19.98 -17.96
CA THR A 14 -38.72 -20.37 -17.10
C THR A 14 -37.38 -20.34 -17.84
N LYS A 15 -37.39 -20.48 -19.18
CA LYS A 15 -36.16 -20.49 -20.01
C LYS A 15 -35.59 -19.11 -20.35
N LEU A 16 -36.34 -18.02 -20.15
CA LEU A 16 -35.90 -16.68 -20.56
C LEU A 16 -34.95 -16.03 -19.56
N GLY A 17 -34.94 -16.49 -18.29
CA GLY A 17 -34.03 -15.97 -17.25
C GLY A 17 -32.69 -16.68 -17.19
N GLU A 18 -32.65 -18.01 -17.32
CA GLU A 18 -31.41 -18.79 -17.17
C GLU A 18 -30.38 -18.53 -18.29
N ILE A 19 -30.81 -18.34 -19.53
CA ILE A 19 -29.90 -18.19 -20.67
C ILE A 19 -29.15 -16.84 -20.63
N ASP A 20 -29.81 -15.79 -20.14
CA ASP A 20 -29.23 -14.45 -20.04
C ASP A 20 -28.22 -14.37 -18.89
N HIS A 21 -28.53 -15.01 -17.75
CA HIS A 21 -27.59 -15.13 -16.62
C HIS A 21 -26.33 -15.94 -16.98
N LEU A 22 -26.48 -17.08 -17.66
CA LEU A 22 -25.33 -17.88 -18.14
C LEU A 22 -24.43 -17.11 -19.12
N GLY A 23 -25.01 -16.24 -19.95
CA GLY A 23 -24.25 -15.39 -20.87
C GLY A 23 -23.49 -14.28 -20.15
N LEU A 24 -24.09 -13.72 -19.11
CA LEU A 24 -23.50 -12.65 -18.30
C LEU A 24 -22.37 -13.17 -17.39
N GLU A 25 -22.58 -14.30 -16.72
CA GLU A 25 -21.55 -14.98 -15.92
C GLU A 25 -20.32 -15.30 -16.77
N LYS A 26 -20.54 -15.85 -17.96
CA LYS A 26 -19.44 -16.18 -18.86
C LYS A 26 -18.65 -14.95 -19.32
N LYS A 27 -19.31 -13.80 -19.52
CA LYS A 27 -18.62 -12.54 -19.85
C LYS A 27 -17.77 -12.03 -18.70
N ILE A 28 -18.27 -12.13 -17.46
CA ILE A 28 -17.53 -11.75 -16.26
C ILE A 28 -16.29 -12.64 -16.11
N ASP A 29 -16.44 -13.95 -16.33
CA ASP A 29 -15.32 -14.89 -16.31
C ASP A 29 -14.28 -14.56 -17.38
N ASP A 30 -14.73 -14.23 -18.60
CA ASP A 30 -13.83 -13.86 -19.70
C ASP A 30 -13.08 -12.55 -19.40
N LEU A 31 -13.74 -11.55 -18.79
CA LEU A 31 -13.11 -10.30 -18.34
C LEU A 31 -12.09 -10.54 -17.22
N LYS A 32 -12.44 -11.30 -16.18
CA LYS A 32 -11.52 -11.63 -15.08
C LYS A 32 -10.31 -12.41 -15.61
N LEU A 33 -10.51 -13.32 -16.56
CA LEU A 33 -9.42 -14.06 -17.20
C LEU A 33 -8.53 -13.16 -18.06
N GLY A 34 -9.09 -12.14 -18.72
CA GLY A 34 -8.34 -11.07 -19.38
C GLY A 34 -7.44 -10.32 -18.40
N LEU A 35 -8.02 -9.78 -17.33
CA LEU A 35 -7.31 -9.05 -16.29
C LEU A 35 -6.19 -9.86 -15.62
N LEU A 36 -6.41 -11.14 -15.35
CA LEU A 36 -5.37 -12.03 -14.80
C LEU A 36 -4.20 -12.23 -15.78
N ARG A 37 -4.45 -12.21 -17.09
CA ARG A 37 -3.37 -12.23 -18.09
C ARG A 37 -2.63 -10.90 -18.12
N HIS A 38 -3.32 -9.76 -18.04
CA HIS A 38 -2.66 -8.45 -17.90
C HIS A 38 -1.78 -8.42 -16.66
N ARG A 39 -2.29 -8.88 -15.51
CA ARG A 39 -1.49 -9.00 -14.28
C ARG A 39 -0.28 -9.91 -14.49
N ALA A 40 -0.45 -11.06 -15.13
CA ALA A 40 0.67 -11.96 -15.40
C ALA A 40 1.75 -11.33 -16.32
N LEU A 41 1.39 -10.41 -17.22
CA LEU A 41 2.35 -9.66 -18.01
C LEU A 41 3.06 -8.59 -17.18
N VAL A 42 2.31 -7.85 -16.36
CA VAL A 42 2.84 -6.80 -15.48
C VAL A 42 3.74 -7.38 -14.37
N VAL A 43 3.41 -8.56 -13.84
CA VAL A 43 4.13 -9.22 -12.73
C VAL A 43 5.16 -10.24 -13.24
N GLY A 44 4.88 -10.93 -14.35
CA GLY A 44 5.70 -12.03 -14.86
C GLY A 44 6.95 -11.62 -15.66
N GLY A 45 7.16 -10.31 -15.88
CA GLY A 45 8.36 -9.77 -16.53
C GLY A 45 9.64 -9.93 -15.72
N SER A 46 9.56 -10.11 -14.39
CA SER A 46 10.73 -10.20 -13.52
C SER A 46 10.50 -11.24 -12.41
N GLY A 47 11.37 -12.26 -12.36
CA GLY A 47 11.43 -13.22 -11.25
C GLY A 47 12.02 -12.63 -9.97
N VAL A 48 11.77 -11.35 -9.70
CA VAL A 48 12.25 -10.57 -8.56
C VAL A 48 11.12 -9.59 -8.21
N ASP A 49 10.87 -9.41 -6.92
CA ASP A 49 9.98 -8.41 -6.28
C ASP A 49 10.30 -6.94 -6.65
N GLU A 50 10.45 -6.65 -7.94
CA GLU A 50 10.62 -5.33 -8.52
C GLU A 50 9.52 -5.19 -9.57
N TYR A 51 8.57 -4.29 -9.32
CA TYR A 51 7.63 -3.80 -10.32
C TYR A 51 8.47 -3.14 -11.42
N ASP A 52 8.93 -3.96 -12.37
CA ASP A 52 9.75 -3.51 -13.50
C ASP A 52 8.90 -2.60 -14.38
N ASP A 53 9.49 -1.48 -14.78
CA ASP A 53 8.92 -0.35 -15.53
C ASP A 53 8.71 -0.75 -17.01
N SER A 54 8.14 -1.93 -17.21
CA SER A 54 7.90 -2.50 -18.53
C SER A 54 6.54 -2.02 -19.03
N ASP A 55 6.60 -1.00 -19.86
CA ASP A 55 5.55 -0.33 -20.66
C ASP A 55 4.86 -1.30 -21.67
N TYR A 56 4.62 -2.55 -21.28
CA TYR A 56 4.22 -3.66 -22.15
C TYR A 56 2.93 -4.38 -21.73
N GLY A 57 2.08 -3.72 -20.94
CA GLY A 57 0.67 -4.11 -20.80
C GLY A 57 -0.15 -3.38 -21.86
N GLU A 58 -0.94 -4.09 -22.67
CA GLU A 58 -2.04 -3.43 -23.40
C GLU A 58 -2.85 -2.60 -22.40
N ASN A 59 -3.11 -1.32 -22.71
CA ASN A 59 -3.95 -0.46 -21.88
C ASN A 59 -5.28 -1.16 -21.61
N LEU A 60 -5.76 -1.07 -20.36
CA LEU A 60 -7.06 -1.61 -20.00
C LEU A 60 -8.15 -1.00 -20.89
N THR A 61 -9.09 -1.83 -21.31
CA THR A 61 -10.28 -1.35 -22.00
C THR A 61 -11.22 -0.63 -21.03
N GLU A 62 -12.08 0.26 -21.54
CA GLU A 62 -13.09 0.94 -20.70
C GLU A 62 -13.98 -0.07 -19.94
N GLU A 63 -14.34 -1.19 -20.58
CA GLU A 63 -15.12 -2.27 -19.94
C GLU A 63 -14.38 -2.93 -18.77
N GLU A 64 -13.07 -3.08 -18.87
CA GLU A 64 -12.22 -3.64 -17.81
C GLU A 64 -12.04 -2.66 -16.64
N ILE A 65 -11.87 -1.37 -16.94
CA ILE A 65 -11.80 -0.31 -15.92
C ILE A 65 -13.12 -0.24 -15.15
N ASP A 66 -14.25 -0.21 -15.85
CA ASP A 66 -15.58 -0.22 -15.24
C ASP A 66 -15.80 -1.47 -14.38
N TYR A 67 -15.34 -2.63 -14.84
CA TYR A 67 -15.40 -3.86 -14.07
C TYR A 67 -14.60 -3.76 -12.76
N LEU A 68 -13.37 -3.24 -12.80
CA LEU A 68 -12.53 -3.07 -11.63
C LEU A 68 -13.13 -2.06 -10.63
N PHE A 69 -13.70 -0.94 -11.09
CA PHE A 69 -14.44 -0.02 -10.20
C PHE A 69 -15.68 -0.67 -9.57
N ASN A 70 -16.38 -1.54 -10.31
CA ASN A 70 -17.50 -2.28 -9.75
C ASN A 70 -17.06 -3.26 -8.65
N LEU A 71 -15.86 -3.86 -8.76
CA LEU A 71 -15.29 -4.66 -7.68
C LEU A 71 -15.05 -3.83 -6.42
N LEU A 72 -14.48 -2.62 -6.56
CA LEU A 72 -14.22 -1.72 -5.42
C LEU A 72 -15.48 -1.30 -4.67
N ARG A 73 -16.60 -1.21 -5.37
CA ARG A 73 -17.91 -0.87 -4.80
C ARG A 73 -18.65 -2.07 -4.20
N SER A 74 -18.13 -3.28 -4.39
CA SER A 74 -18.73 -4.49 -3.82
C SER A 74 -18.56 -4.55 -2.30
N GLU A 75 -19.62 -4.94 -1.59
CA GLU A 75 -19.55 -5.19 -0.14
C GLU A 75 -18.63 -6.39 0.18
N GLU A 76 -18.54 -7.33 -0.75
CA GLU A 76 -17.75 -8.57 -0.67
C GLU A 76 -16.39 -8.44 -1.38
N LEU A 77 -15.78 -7.25 -1.39
CA LEU A 77 -14.44 -7.05 -1.94
C LEU A 77 -13.45 -8.03 -1.28
N GLU A 78 -12.80 -8.85 -2.08
CA GLU A 78 -11.76 -9.79 -1.65
C GLU A 78 -10.36 -9.17 -1.76
N GLU A 79 -9.40 -9.69 -0.99
CA GLU A 79 -8.01 -9.19 -0.99
C GLU A 79 -7.35 -9.35 -2.37
N GLU A 80 -7.61 -10.46 -3.07
CA GLU A 80 -7.08 -10.72 -4.41
C GLU A 80 -7.58 -9.71 -5.45
N ASP A 81 -8.84 -9.28 -5.34
CA ASP A 81 -9.45 -8.31 -6.23
C ASP A 81 -8.92 -6.89 -5.93
N ALA A 82 -8.71 -6.55 -4.65
CA ALA A 82 -8.07 -5.31 -4.25
C ALA A 82 -6.59 -5.25 -4.72
N GLU A 83 -5.86 -6.36 -4.62
CA GLU A 83 -4.51 -6.47 -5.16
C GLU A 83 -4.49 -6.26 -6.67
N LEU A 84 -5.46 -6.86 -7.39
CA LEU A 84 -5.61 -6.73 -8.83
C LEU A 84 -5.80 -5.26 -9.23
N VAL A 85 -6.70 -4.55 -8.55
CA VAL A 85 -6.92 -3.11 -8.74
C VAL A 85 -5.63 -2.31 -8.58
N LEU A 86 -4.94 -2.48 -7.44
CA LEU A 86 -3.68 -1.78 -7.17
C LEU A 86 -2.58 -2.12 -8.17
N SER A 87 -2.65 -3.29 -8.81
CA SER A 87 -1.65 -3.70 -9.81
C SER A 87 -1.91 -3.12 -11.21
N LEU A 88 -3.19 -2.95 -11.58
CA LEU A 88 -3.60 -2.66 -12.96
C LEU A 88 -4.10 -1.22 -13.17
N MET A 89 -4.69 -0.58 -12.16
CA MET A 89 -5.33 0.75 -12.29
C MET A 89 -4.38 1.92 -12.05
N ARG A 90 -3.13 1.82 -12.53
CA ARG A 90 -2.09 2.83 -12.28
C ARG A 90 -2.46 4.18 -12.91
N ASP A 91 -3.01 4.17 -14.11
CA ASP A 91 -3.41 5.38 -14.85
C ASP A 91 -4.59 6.11 -14.19
N GLU A 92 -5.38 5.40 -13.38
CA GLU A 92 -6.55 5.91 -12.66
C GLU A 92 -6.24 6.17 -11.18
N GLY A 93 -4.98 6.45 -10.85
CA GLY A 93 -4.48 6.56 -9.46
C GLY A 93 -5.29 7.53 -8.58
N ASN A 94 -5.68 8.67 -9.12
CA ASN A 94 -6.45 9.68 -8.39
C ASN A 94 -7.89 9.23 -8.11
N ASP A 95 -8.50 8.41 -8.98
CA ASP A 95 -9.84 7.87 -8.75
C ASP A 95 -9.83 6.70 -7.77
N VAL A 96 -8.73 5.93 -7.72
CA VAL A 96 -8.55 4.86 -6.72
C VAL A 96 -8.20 5.41 -5.33
N LEU A 97 -7.72 6.66 -5.24
CA LEU A 97 -7.32 7.31 -3.98
C LEU A 97 -8.43 7.26 -2.91
N GLU A 98 -9.70 7.41 -3.31
CA GLU A 98 -10.84 7.38 -2.37
C GLU A 98 -11.02 6.03 -1.66
N PHE A 99 -10.48 4.95 -2.24
CA PHE A 99 -10.58 3.59 -1.70
C PHE A 99 -9.37 3.19 -0.83
N ILE A 100 -8.29 3.97 -0.81
CA ILE A 100 -7.08 3.69 -0.02
C ILE A 100 -7.38 3.45 1.48
N PRO A 101 -8.25 4.23 2.15
CA PRO A 101 -8.60 3.98 3.56
C PRO A 101 -9.23 2.59 3.76
N THR A 102 -10.08 2.17 2.82
CA THR A 102 -10.71 0.85 2.84
C THR A 102 -9.67 -0.26 2.72
N PHE A 103 -8.67 -0.09 1.85
CA PHE A 103 -7.59 -1.08 1.71
C PHE A 103 -6.72 -1.17 2.95
N LEU A 104 -6.33 -0.03 3.52
CA LEU A 104 -5.52 0.02 4.75
C LEU A 104 -6.24 -0.65 5.93
N GLN A 105 -7.57 -0.48 6.02
CA GLN A 105 -8.36 -1.06 7.09
C GLN A 105 -8.67 -2.55 6.88
N LYS A 106 -9.12 -2.95 5.67
CA LYS A 106 -9.56 -4.33 5.40
C LYS A 106 -8.40 -5.27 5.07
N PHE A 107 -7.33 -4.77 4.42
CA PHE A 107 -6.27 -5.59 3.87
C PHE A 107 -4.87 -5.09 4.27
N PRO A 108 -4.46 -5.27 5.55
CA PRO A 108 -3.15 -4.86 6.05
C PRO A 108 -1.95 -5.33 5.20
N ASN A 109 -2.04 -6.52 4.61
CA ASN A 109 -0.97 -7.11 3.81
C ASN A 109 -0.72 -6.36 2.49
N LEU A 110 -1.69 -5.59 2.01
CA LEU A 110 -1.57 -4.80 0.78
C LEU A 110 -0.81 -3.48 0.99
N SER A 111 -0.30 -3.19 2.19
CA SER A 111 0.44 -1.94 2.45
C SER A 111 1.66 -1.75 1.54
N LYS A 112 2.32 -2.84 1.15
CA LYS A 112 3.38 -2.82 0.13
C LYS A 112 2.82 -2.37 -1.23
N ASN A 113 1.72 -2.95 -1.67
CA ASN A 113 1.07 -2.60 -2.94
C ASN A 113 0.59 -1.15 -2.92
N ILE A 114 0.04 -0.66 -1.80
CA ILE A 114 -0.36 0.74 -1.62
C ILE A 114 0.85 1.67 -1.75
N TYR A 115 2.00 1.31 -1.17
CA TYR A 115 3.24 2.08 -1.32
C TYR A 115 3.63 2.26 -2.80
N TYR A 116 3.67 1.17 -3.58
CA TYR A 116 4.02 1.25 -5.01
C TYR A 116 2.94 1.96 -5.82
N PHE A 117 1.67 1.69 -5.53
CA PHE A 117 0.55 2.34 -6.21
C PHE A 117 0.55 3.85 -5.99
N SER A 118 0.94 4.29 -4.80
CA SER A 118 0.99 5.71 -4.44
C SER A 118 1.91 6.51 -5.36
N ASP A 119 2.93 5.91 -5.99
CA ASP A 119 3.78 6.61 -6.97
C ASP A 119 2.96 7.16 -8.17
N HIS A 120 1.83 6.54 -8.50
CA HIS A 120 0.93 6.94 -9.59
C HIS A 120 -0.15 7.95 -9.19
N ILE A 121 -0.14 8.41 -7.93
CA ILE A 121 -1.08 9.41 -7.41
C ILE A 121 -0.36 10.75 -7.30
N ASP A 122 -0.91 11.80 -7.90
CA ASP A 122 -0.28 13.12 -7.91
C ASP A 122 -0.42 13.85 -6.57
N ASP A 123 -1.59 13.75 -5.94
CA ASP A 123 -1.91 14.48 -4.70
C ASP A 123 -1.33 13.78 -3.46
N LYS A 124 -0.03 14.01 -3.23
CA LYS A 124 0.68 13.50 -2.04
C LYS A 124 0.13 14.05 -0.73
N GLU A 125 -0.46 15.25 -0.75
CA GLU A 125 -1.03 15.85 0.47
C GLU A 125 -2.29 15.09 0.88
N ALA A 126 -3.14 14.72 -0.09
CA ALA A 126 -4.29 13.86 0.16
C ALA A 126 -3.87 12.49 0.70
N ILE A 127 -2.86 11.84 0.11
CA ILE A 127 -2.33 10.56 0.63
C ILE A 127 -1.86 10.72 2.08
N ALA A 128 -1.12 11.78 2.40
CA ALA A 128 -0.62 12.02 3.74
C ALA A 128 -1.76 12.23 4.77
N SER A 129 -2.83 12.94 4.38
CA SER A 129 -4.04 13.10 5.21
C SER A 129 -4.68 11.73 5.49
N LEU A 130 -4.90 10.92 4.45
CA LEU A 130 -5.54 9.60 4.59
C LEU A 130 -4.71 8.65 5.48
N VAL A 131 -3.39 8.67 5.35
CA VAL A 131 -2.49 7.88 6.21
C VAL A 131 -2.55 8.39 7.66
N SER A 132 -2.56 9.71 7.86
CA SER A 132 -2.66 10.31 9.20
C SER A 132 -3.98 9.95 9.89
N GLU A 133 -5.09 10.00 9.15
CA GLU A 133 -6.40 9.56 9.61
C GLU A 133 -6.39 8.07 9.97
N HIS A 134 -5.84 7.22 9.10
CA HIS A 134 -5.72 5.78 9.37
C HIS A 134 -4.92 5.48 10.64
N LEU A 135 -3.78 6.17 10.85
CA LEU A 135 -2.97 6.01 12.07
C LEU A 135 -3.70 6.43 13.34
N SER A 136 -4.69 7.34 13.23
CA SER A 136 -5.46 7.85 14.36
C SER A 136 -6.69 7.01 14.68
N ASP A 137 -7.37 6.52 13.64
CA ASP A 137 -8.70 5.90 13.76
C ASP A 137 -8.69 4.37 13.71
N ALA A 138 -7.61 3.74 13.24
CA ALA A 138 -7.57 2.29 13.10
C ALA A 138 -7.50 1.59 14.47
N GLU A 139 -8.38 0.59 14.65
CA GLU A 139 -8.42 -0.22 15.88
C GLU A 139 -7.14 -1.06 16.06
N VAL A 140 -6.62 -1.59 14.96
CA VAL A 140 -5.40 -2.40 14.92
C VAL A 140 -4.59 -2.04 13.69
N ILE A 141 -3.33 -1.67 13.90
CA ILE A 141 -2.34 -1.46 12.83
C ILE A 141 -1.18 -2.43 13.07
N THR A 142 -0.82 -3.21 12.05
CA THR A 142 0.28 -4.17 12.18
C THR A 142 1.64 -3.52 12.01
N GLU A 143 2.70 -4.14 12.55
CA GLU A 143 4.09 -3.72 12.30
C GLU A 143 4.42 -3.62 10.81
N TYR A 144 3.90 -4.55 10.01
CA TYR A 144 4.10 -4.56 8.56
C TYR A 144 3.52 -3.32 7.89
N GLN A 145 2.32 -2.89 8.30
CA GLN A 145 1.73 -1.64 7.82
C GLN A 145 2.59 -0.44 8.21
N LEU A 146 2.97 -0.33 9.48
CA LEU A 146 3.81 0.78 9.98
C LEU A 146 5.13 0.89 9.20
N PHE A 147 5.76 -0.25 8.90
CA PHE A 147 6.98 -0.28 8.11
C PHE A 147 6.77 0.29 6.70
N TRP A 148 5.73 -0.16 5.98
CA TRP A 148 5.44 0.32 4.63
C TRP A 148 4.91 1.75 4.58
N LEU A 149 4.16 2.19 5.60
CA LEU A 149 3.79 3.60 5.77
C LEU A 149 5.02 4.46 6.03
N GLY A 150 6.01 3.98 6.78
CA GLY A 150 7.30 4.63 6.95
C GLY A 150 8.10 4.73 5.64
N LYS A 151 8.04 3.68 4.80
CA LYS A 151 8.60 3.70 3.44
C LYS A 151 7.92 4.73 2.55
N LEU A 152 6.58 4.79 2.58
CA LEU A 152 5.79 5.76 1.82
C LEU A 152 6.09 7.20 2.26
N LEU A 153 6.20 7.42 3.56
CA LEU A 153 6.59 8.70 4.12
C LEU A 153 7.96 9.15 3.61
N GLU A 154 8.98 8.29 3.72
CA GLU A 154 10.35 8.54 3.26
C GLU A 154 10.42 8.91 1.78
N SER A 155 9.72 8.16 0.92
CA SER A 155 9.83 8.32 -0.54
C SER A 155 9.00 9.49 -1.07
N GLN A 156 7.81 9.72 -0.52
CA GLN A 156 6.80 10.53 -1.19
C GLN A 156 6.17 11.62 -0.30
N LEU A 157 6.15 11.49 1.03
CA LEU A 157 5.34 12.36 1.89
C LEU A 157 6.13 13.36 2.76
N LEU A 158 7.47 13.34 2.76
CA LEU A 158 8.29 14.25 3.58
C LEU A 158 8.10 15.75 3.26
N SER A 159 7.56 16.10 2.10
CA SER A 159 7.25 17.48 1.69
C SER A 159 5.86 17.96 2.13
N THR A 160 5.01 17.07 2.62
CA THR A 160 3.62 17.36 2.99
C THR A 160 3.50 18.03 4.35
N SER A 161 2.34 18.62 4.64
CA SER A 161 2.10 19.26 5.94
C SER A 161 2.01 18.28 7.11
N HIS A 162 1.70 17.01 6.83
CA HIS A 162 1.55 15.94 7.82
C HIS A 162 2.86 15.22 8.15
N ALA A 163 3.97 15.55 7.48
CA ALA A 163 5.24 14.81 7.61
C ALA A 163 5.74 14.67 9.05
N SER A 164 5.66 15.74 9.86
CA SER A 164 6.09 15.70 11.27
C SER A 164 5.29 14.70 12.09
N ASP A 165 3.97 14.74 11.91
CA ASP A 165 3.04 13.98 12.73
C ASP A 165 3.10 12.51 12.31
N LEU A 166 3.23 12.23 11.01
CA LEU A 166 3.44 10.88 10.50
C LEU A 166 4.75 10.26 11.03
N LEU A 167 5.86 11.00 11.05
CA LEU A 167 7.14 10.52 11.59
C LEU A 167 6.98 10.07 13.05
N ILE A 168 6.38 10.92 13.88
CA ILE A 168 6.22 10.67 15.31
C ILE A 168 5.19 9.55 15.53
N ASN A 169 4.03 9.62 14.88
CA ASN A 169 2.95 8.66 15.07
C ASN A 169 3.39 7.25 14.67
N ILE A 170 4.14 7.08 13.58
CA ILE A 170 4.65 5.76 13.19
C ILE A 170 5.73 5.27 14.18
N PHE A 171 6.64 6.15 14.60
CA PHE A 171 7.71 5.78 15.52
C PHE A 171 7.20 5.38 16.92
N GLU A 172 6.24 6.15 17.45
CA GLU A 172 5.70 5.98 18.81
C GLU A 172 4.46 5.07 18.85
N HIS A 173 3.97 4.58 17.72
CA HIS A 173 2.79 3.72 17.67
C HIS A 173 2.95 2.50 18.62
N GLN A 174 1.86 2.10 19.28
CA GLN A 174 1.87 1.00 20.26
C GLN A 174 2.37 -0.34 19.69
N ASN A 175 2.12 -0.57 18.39
CA ASN A 175 2.56 -1.77 17.67
C ASN A 175 3.89 -1.56 16.91
N SER A 176 4.56 -0.42 17.14
CA SER A 176 5.87 -0.13 16.58
C SER A 176 6.94 -0.95 17.30
N THR A 177 7.72 -1.68 16.51
CA THR A 177 8.80 -2.57 16.93
C THR A 177 10.15 -1.94 16.58
N ASP A 178 11.24 -2.62 16.91
CA ASP A 178 12.58 -2.18 16.50
C ASP A 178 12.72 -2.05 14.98
N ILE A 179 12.00 -2.85 14.18
CA ILE A 179 12.10 -2.82 12.72
C ILE A 179 11.38 -1.58 12.14
N SER A 180 10.14 -1.34 12.56
CA SER A 180 9.36 -0.18 12.09
C SER A 180 9.94 1.14 12.60
N ARG A 181 10.44 1.18 13.85
CA ARG A 181 11.19 2.34 14.37
C ARG A 181 12.52 2.55 13.66
N ALA A 182 13.27 1.47 13.38
CA ALA A 182 14.50 1.57 12.60
C ALA A 182 14.23 2.20 11.23
N LYS A 183 13.12 1.85 10.57
CA LYS A 183 12.77 2.48 9.29
C LYS A 183 12.64 3.99 9.41
N ILE A 184 11.97 4.50 10.43
CA ILE A 184 11.85 5.95 10.66
C ILE A 184 13.20 6.60 10.98
N LEU A 185 14.04 5.96 11.81
CA LEU A 185 15.37 6.48 12.15
C LEU A 185 16.34 6.50 10.96
N GLU A 186 16.15 5.63 9.98
CA GLU A 186 16.99 5.56 8.78
C GLU A 186 16.76 6.74 7.81
N ILE A 187 15.60 7.39 7.91
CA ILE A 187 15.23 8.52 7.06
C ILE A 187 16.21 9.67 7.32
N PRO A 188 16.92 10.18 6.29
CA PRO A 188 17.91 11.24 6.43
C PRO A 188 17.29 12.64 6.58
N GLU A 189 16.20 12.75 7.35
CA GLU A 189 15.52 14.00 7.65
C GLU A 189 16.17 14.65 8.88
N LEU A 190 16.38 15.97 8.81
CA LEU A 190 16.99 16.77 9.90
C LEU A 190 15.94 17.64 10.61
N ARG A 191 14.80 17.90 9.96
CA ARG A 191 13.67 18.62 10.53
C ARG A 191 12.98 17.77 11.61
N PHE A 192 12.01 18.38 12.29
CA PHE A 192 11.07 17.69 13.18
C PHE A 192 11.70 16.96 14.38
N GLY A 193 12.91 17.33 14.80
CA GLY A 193 13.58 16.72 15.95
C GLY A 193 14.22 15.35 15.67
N MET A 194 14.27 14.92 14.40
CA MET A 194 14.81 13.61 14.03
C MET A 194 16.29 13.41 14.40
N ALA A 195 17.10 14.47 14.37
CA ALA A 195 18.50 14.41 14.78
C ALA A 195 18.64 14.08 16.28
N ASP A 196 17.81 14.70 17.13
CA ASP A 196 17.83 14.47 18.57
C ASP A 196 17.37 13.04 18.88
N LEU A 197 16.32 12.57 18.19
CA LEU A 197 15.80 11.20 18.33
C LEU A 197 16.88 10.15 18.00
N ARG A 198 17.67 10.37 16.95
CA ARG A 198 18.80 9.50 16.58
C ARG A 198 19.94 9.57 17.58
N GLU A 199 20.26 10.74 18.11
CA GLU A 199 21.32 10.93 19.10
C GLU A 199 21.07 10.11 20.36
N GLU A 200 19.81 9.97 20.79
CA GLU A 200 19.44 9.13 21.94
C GLU A 200 19.92 7.68 21.76
N HIS A 201 19.76 7.12 20.56
CA HIS A 201 20.18 5.77 20.23
C HIS A 201 21.69 5.65 19.99
N LEU A 202 22.33 6.66 19.40
CA LEU A 202 23.77 6.67 19.15
C LEU A 202 24.59 6.82 20.43
N ARG A 203 24.15 7.66 21.37
CA ARG A 203 24.85 7.93 22.63
C ARG A 203 25.01 6.67 23.50
N THR A 204 24.11 5.71 23.38
CA THR A 204 24.20 4.44 24.11
C THR A 204 25.40 3.58 23.70
N GLY A 205 25.94 3.79 22.49
CA GLY A 205 27.01 2.95 21.92
C GLY A 205 26.58 1.52 21.63
N ALA A 206 25.27 1.22 21.64
CA ALA A 206 24.75 -0.10 21.30
C ALA A 206 24.88 -0.40 19.80
N SER A 207 24.93 -1.68 19.44
CA SER A 207 25.07 -2.15 18.06
C SER A 207 23.79 -2.81 17.52
N GLY A 208 22.62 -2.34 17.96
CA GLY A 208 21.31 -2.86 17.56
C GLY A 208 20.72 -2.17 16.32
N TRP A 209 19.58 -2.67 15.83
CA TRP A 209 18.89 -2.12 14.63
C TRP A 209 18.64 -0.62 14.71
N LEU A 210 18.17 -0.13 15.86
CA LEU A 210 17.90 1.30 16.07
C LEU A 210 19.18 2.16 16.00
N SER A 211 20.30 1.66 16.53
CA SER A 211 21.58 2.38 16.51
C SER A 211 22.17 2.42 15.10
N TRP A 212 22.09 1.31 14.35
CA TRP A 212 22.50 1.27 12.95
C TRP A 212 21.64 2.19 12.07
N ALA A 213 20.32 2.12 12.22
CA ALA A 213 19.41 2.98 11.50
C ALA A 213 19.66 4.47 11.82
N SER A 214 19.88 4.79 13.10
CA SER A 214 20.24 6.16 13.52
C SER A 214 21.55 6.62 12.87
N ALA A 215 22.57 5.77 12.80
CA ALA A 215 23.82 6.12 12.13
C ALA A 215 23.61 6.39 10.63
N VAL A 216 22.76 5.60 9.98
CA VAL A 216 22.42 5.75 8.55
C VAL A 216 21.57 7.01 8.30
N GLY A 217 20.62 7.34 9.18
CA GLY A 217 19.81 8.56 9.09
C GLY A 217 20.61 9.83 9.34
N SER A 218 21.64 9.77 10.19
CA SER A 218 22.53 10.91 10.43
C SER A 218 23.55 11.18 9.32
N ARG A 219 23.48 10.49 8.16
CA ARG A 219 24.42 10.67 7.04
C ARG A 219 24.46 12.08 6.45
N GLU A 220 23.35 12.81 6.52
CA GLU A 220 23.24 14.20 6.05
C GLU A 220 23.59 15.23 7.14
N GLU A 221 23.85 14.79 8.38
CA GLU A 221 24.21 15.68 9.48
C GLU A 221 25.65 16.19 9.31
N LYS A 222 25.77 17.48 8.98
CA LYS A 222 27.07 18.16 9.05
C LYS A 222 27.39 18.49 10.49
N LYS A 223 28.18 17.63 11.15
CA LYS A 223 28.76 17.99 12.44
C LYS A 223 29.78 19.13 12.28
N LEU A 224 29.63 20.17 13.10
CA LEU A 224 30.49 21.37 13.16
C LEU A 224 31.97 21.07 13.48
N ILE A 225 32.34 19.82 13.77
CA ILE A 225 33.70 19.39 14.10
C ILE A 225 33.90 18.07 13.35
N GLY A 226 34.88 18.03 12.44
CA GLY A 226 35.07 17.05 11.35
C GLY A 226 35.32 15.57 11.73
N ILE A 227 34.49 15.00 12.60
CA ILE A 227 34.40 13.57 12.89
C ILE A 227 32.92 13.23 12.90
N THR A 228 32.47 12.39 11.97
CA THR A 228 31.07 11.94 11.93
C THR A 228 30.85 10.87 13.01
N TYR A 229 29.62 10.72 13.51
CA TYR A 229 29.29 9.60 14.41
C TYR A 229 29.51 8.24 13.72
N LEU A 230 29.40 8.19 12.40
CA LEU A 230 29.78 7.04 11.57
C LEU A 230 31.26 6.68 11.75
N ASP A 231 32.16 7.68 11.78
CA ASP A 231 33.60 7.46 12.01
C ASP A 231 33.87 6.88 13.41
N ILE A 232 33.16 7.36 14.43
CA ILE A 232 33.29 6.87 15.82
C ILE A 232 32.74 5.44 15.94
N PHE A 233 31.58 5.16 15.32
CA PHE A 233 30.95 3.85 15.35
C PHE A 233 31.78 2.81 14.58
N LEU A 234 32.31 3.15 13.40
CA LEU A 234 33.21 2.29 12.62
C LEU A 234 34.56 2.05 13.33
N MET A 235 35.03 2.98 14.16
CA MET A 235 36.22 2.80 15.00
C MET A 235 35.99 1.86 16.19
N GLY A 236 34.77 1.80 16.73
CA GLY A 236 34.41 0.91 17.85
C GLY A 236 34.12 -0.54 17.47
N ALA A 237 33.93 -0.83 16.18
CA ALA A 237 33.63 -2.16 15.64
C ALA A 237 34.86 -3.00 15.23
N ARG A 238 36.07 -2.61 15.68
CA ARG A 238 37.33 -3.34 15.46
C ARG A 238 37.84 -4.01 16.71
#